data_AF-A0A969MIM0-F1
#
_entry.id   AF-A0A969MIM0-F1
#
_cell.length_a   1.000
_cell.length_b   1.000
_cell.length_c   1.000
_cell.angle_alpha   90.00
_cell.angle_beta   90.00
_cell.angle_gamma   90.00
#
_symmetry.space_group_name_H-M   'P 1'
#
loop_
_entity.id
_entity.type
_entity.pdbx_description
1 polymer ?
#
loop_
_entity_poly.entity_id
_entity_poly.type
_entity_poly.pdbx_seq_one_letter_code
_entity_poly.pdbx_strand_id
1 'polypeptide(L)'
;MHNYNIFQHLSTQSIEPREFLRYCFGIDKLTREAILEEEIRFGYSTRCINLISKLLGMQKKTVREWGDNPNFEGMPQHARKTCSYAQIALSPEVLRRIASRDYTAPRLSAMQFVEETVLNGLSHSERLKQVSSTKFRGQYLTLLSETLKISKIVFGKIPANNRAAIRS
;
A
#
# COMPACT_ATOMS: atom_id res chain seq x y z
N MET A 1 20.92 -8.82 9.58
CA MET A 1 19.65 -8.07 9.59
C MET A 1 18.52 -9.09 9.69
N HIS A 2 17.73 -9.11 10.78
CA HIS A 2 16.84 -10.25 11.11
C HIS A 2 15.33 -9.91 11.21
N ASN A 3 14.92 -8.64 11.08
CA ASN A 3 13.52 -8.24 11.32
C ASN A 3 12.73 -7.94 10.04
N TYR A 4 12.91 -8.73 8.99
CA TYR A 4 12.20 -8.56 7.70
C TYR A 4 11.04 -9.53 7.48
N ASN A 5 10.72 -10.37 8.46
CA ASN A 5 9.66 -11.36 8.32
C ASN A 5 8.31 -10.72 7.96
N ILE A 6 8.04 -9.48 8.43
CA ILE A 6 6.83 -8.73 8.07
C ILE A 6 6.68 -8.54 6.55
N PHE A 7 7.79 -8.46 5.82
CA PHE A 7 7.77 -8.26 4.39
C PHE A 7 7.83 -9.54 3.56
N GLN A 8 8.20 -10.68 4.16
CA GLN A 8 8.24 -11.97 3.47
C GLN A 8 6.85 -12.44 3.03
N HIS A 9 5.81 -11.95 3.70
CA HIS A 9 4.41 -12.26 3.39
C HIS A 9 3.79 -11.32 2.35
N LEU A 10 4.53 -10.36 1.82
CA LEU A 10 4.02 -9.47 0.77
C LEU A 10 3.90 -10.22 -0.56
N SER A 11 2.76 -10.02 -1.24
CA SER A 11 2.53 -10.61 -2.56
C SER A 11 3.64 -10.22 -3.54
N THR A 12 4.26 -11.21 -4.17
CA THR A 12 5.17 -10.97 -5.29
C THR A 12 4.44 -10.73 -6.61
N GLN A 13 3.14 -11.07 -6.65
CA GLN A 13 2.24 -10.98 -7.80
C GLN A 13 1.31 -9.77 -7.67
N SER A 14 0.86 -9.24 -8.80
CA SER A 14 -0.18 -8.21 -8.83
C SER A 14 -1.55 -8.85 -9.10
N ILE A 15 -2.52 -8.57 -8.25
CA ILE A 15 -3.93 -8.87 -8.51
C ILE A 15 -4.49 -7.96 -9.60
N GLU A 16 -5.38 -8.50 -10.42
CA GLU A 16 -6.11 -7.70 -11.40
C GLU A 16 -7.13 -6.78 -10.72
N PRO A 17 -7.29 -5.51 -11.17
CA PRO A 17 -8.11 -4.53 -10.46
C PRO A 17 -9.55 -5.00 -10.23
N ARG A 18 -10.15 -5.64 -11.24
CA ARG A 18 -11.53 -6.16 -11.15
C ARG A 18 -11.68 -7.26 -10.09
N GLU A 19 -10.72 -8.17 -9.99
CA GLU A 19 -10.72 -9.24 -8.99
C GLU A 19 -10.58 -8.67 -7.58
N PHE A 20 -9.67 -7.70 -7.41
CA PHE A 20 -9.50 -6.99 -6.16
C PHE A 20 -10.79 -6.27 -5.73
N LEU A 21 -11.48 -5.61 -6.65
CA LEU A 21 -12.74 -4.92 -6.38
C LEU A 21 -13.84 -5.89 -5.95
N ARG A 22 -13.95 -7.04 -6.63
CA ARG A 22 -14.90 -8.10 -6.28
C ARG A 22 -14.66 -8.61 -4.85
N TYR A 23 -13.40 -8.87 -4.51
CA TYR A 23 -13.01 -9.25 -3.15
C TYR A 23 -13.38 -8.17 -2.13
N CYS A 24 -13.07 -6.91 -2.41
CA CYS A 24 -13.35 -5.80 -1.49
C CYS A 24 -14.85 -5.58 -1.24
N PHE A 25 -15.68 -5.80 -2.26
CA PHE A 25 -17.12 -5.69 -2.14
C PHE A 25 -17.80 -6.98 -1.66
N GLY A 26 -17.05 -8.06 -1.47
CA GLY A 26 -17.57 -9.36 -1.04
C GLY A 26 -18.47 -10.03 -2.07
N ILE A 27 -18.26 -9.72 -3.36
CA ILE A 27 -19.03 -10.29 -4.47
C ILE A 27 -18.25 -11.38 -5.22
N ASP A 28 -17.00 -11.64 -4.86
CA ASP A 28 -16.12 -12.64 -5.46
C ASP A 28 -16.64 -14.08 -5.36
N LYS A 29 -17.50 -14.35 -4.37
CA LYS A 29 -18.11 -15.66 -4.13
C LYS A 29 -19.50 -15.84 -4.73
N LEU A 30 -20.04 -14.81 -5.38
CA LEU A 30 -21.35 -14.88 -6.02
C LEU A 30 -21.28 -15.64 -7.35
N THR A 31 -22.44 -16.01 -7.88
CA THR A 31 -22.53 -16.56 -9.23
C THR A 31 -22.13 -15.50 -10.27
N ARG A 32 -21.77 -15.93 -11.48
CA ARG A 32 -21.37 -15.01 -12.54
C ARG A 32 -22.46 -13.98 -12.85
N GLU A 33 -23.71 -14.42 -12.85
CA GLU A 33 -24.88 -13.60 -13.13
C GLU A 33 -25.06 -12.53 -12.03
N ALA A 34 -24.99 -12.93 -10.76
CA ALA A 34 -25.10 -12.01 -9.63
C ALA A 34 -23.92 -11.01 -9.57
N ILE A 35 -22.71 -11.44 -9.95
CA ILE A 35 -21.57 -10.51 -10.10
C ILE A 35 -21.85 -9.47 -11.18
N LEU A 36 -22.37 -9.88 -12.33
CA LEU A 36 -22.68 -8.95 -13.42
C LEU A 36 -23.78 -7.97 -13.00
N GLU A 37 -24.83 -8.43 -12.33
CA GLU A 37 -25.88 -7.56 -11.78
C GLU A 37 -25.32 -6.50 -10.83
N GLU A 38 -24.38 -6.86 -9.96
CA GLU A 38 -23.70 -5.91 -9.09
C GLU A 38 -22.80 -4.93 -9.85
N GLU A 39 -22.06 -5.42 -10.85
CA GLU A 39 -21.13 -4.61 -11.64
C GLU A 39 -21.85 -3.58 -12.53
N ILE A 40 -23.07 -3.86 -12.99
CA ILE A 40 -23.91 -2.92 -13.77
C ILE A 40 -24.77 -2.02 -12.88
N ARG A 41 -24.87 -2.30 -11.58
CA ARG A 41 -25.70 -1.52 -10.65
C ARG A 41 -25.26 -0.05 -10.64
N PHE A 42 -26.25 0.85 -10.65
CA PHE A 42 -25.98 2.29 -10.58
C PHE A 42 -25.07 2.63 -9.40
N GLY A 43 -24.00 3.37 -9.67
CA GLY A 43 -23.02 3.78 -8.68
C GLY A 43 -21.89 2.78 -8.41
N TYR A 44 -21.90 1.56 -8.97
CA TYR A 44 -20.79 0.60 -8.82
C TYR A 44 -19.45 1.19 -9.25
N SER A 45 -19.39 1.76 -10.44
CA SER A 45 -18.23 2.50 -10.98
C SER A 45 -17.71 3.58 -10.03
N THR A 46 -18.61 4.36 -9.41
CA THR A 46 -18.24 5.39 -8.42
C THR A 46 -17.66 4.79 -7.14
N ARG A 47 -18.19 3.64 -6.68
CA ARG A 47 -17.65 2.91 -5.52
C ARG A 47 -16.23 2.41 -5.81
N CYS A 48 -15.98 1.85 -6.99
CA CYS A 48 -14.65 1.41 -7.41
C CYS A 48 -13.62 2.54 -7.36
N ILE A 49 -13.92 3.67 -8.00
CA ILE A 49 -13.03 4.85 -8.00
C ILE A 49 -12.76 5.34 -6.58
N ASN A 50 -13.79 5.38 -5.73
CA ASN A 50 -13.64 5.84 -4.34
C ASN A 50 -12.72 4.94 -3.52
N LEU A 51 -12.90 3.61 -3.62
CA LEU A 51 -12.07 2.64 -2.91
C LEU A 51 -10.60 2.80 -3.33
N ILE A 52 -10.32 2.75 -4.64
CA ILE A 52 -8.95 2.82 -5.16
C ILE A 52 -8.29 4.16 -4.85
N SER A 53 -9.01 5.27 -5.01
CA SER A 53 -8.54 6.62 -4.67
C SER A 53 -8.14 6.71 -3.20
N LYS A 54 -8.96 6.18 -2.28
CA LYS A 54 -8.68 6.22 -0.85
C LYS A 54 -7.56 5.28 -0.43
N LEU A 55 -7.57 4.06 -0.96
CA LEU A 55 -6.57 3.04 -0.67
C LEU A 55 -5.17 3.51 -1.07
N LEU A 56 -5.06 4.16 -2.23
CA LEU A 56 -3.78 4.62 -2.78
C LEU A 56 -3.42 6.06 -2.36
N GLY A 57 -4.31 6.77 -1.68
CA GLY A 57 -4.13 8.19 -1.36
C GLY A 57 -4.04 9.09 -2.59
N MET A 58 -4.66 8.70 -3.70
CA MET A 58 -4.61 9.42 -4.99
C MET A 58 -5.90 10.18 -5.27
N GLN A 59 -5.83 11.21 -6.12
CA GLN A 59 -7.02 11.93 -6.54
C GLN A 59 -7.92 11.05 -7.41
N LYS A 60 -9.24 11.17 -7.22
CA LYS A 60 -10.24 10.44 -8.04
C LYS A 60 -10.08 10.71 -9.54
N LYS A 61 -9.63 11.92 -9.91
CA LYS A 61 -9.35 12.27 -11.30
C LYS A 61 -8.30 11.35 -11.91
N THR A 62 -7.15 11.19 -11.24
CA THR A 62 -6.07 10.29 -11.65
C THR A 62 -6.56 8.84 -11.81
N VAL A 63 -7.38 8.36 -10.86
CA VAL A 63 -7.91 6.99 -10.91
C VAL A 63 -8.85 6.77 -12.11
N ARG A 64 -9.65 7.78 -12.49
CA ARG A 64 -10.53 7.71 -13.68
C ARG A 64 -9.75 7.64 -14.99
N GLU A 65 -8.54 8.19 -15.03
CA GLU A 65 -7.69 8.20 -16.22
C GLU A 65 -7.07 6.82 -16.51
N TRP A 66 -7.22 5.84 -15.60
CA TRP A 66 -6.70 4.49 -15.77
C TRP A 66 -7.61 3.56 -16.59
N GLY A 67 -8.65 4.08 -17.22
CA GLY A 67 -9.53 3.33 -18.12
C GLY A 67 -10.86 2.91 -17.49
N ASP A 68 -11.59 2.06 -18.20
CA ASP A 68 -12.97 1.74 -17.86
C ASP A 68 -13.08 0.89 -16.59
N ASN A 69 -14.09 1.23 -15.79
CA ASN A 69 -14.41 0.49 -14.58
C ASN A 69 -15.21 -0.78 -14.94
N PRO A 70 -14.99 -1.90 -14.25
CA PRO A 70 -14.07 -2.12 -13.12
C PRO A 70 -12.66 -2.62 -13.52
N ASN A 71 -12.25 -2.53 -14.78
CA ASN A 71 -11.02 -3.14 -15.27
C ASN A 71 -9.76 -2.30 -14.99
N PHE A 72 -9.83 -0.97 -15.09
CA PHE A 72 -8.69 -0.06 -14.88
C PHE A 72 -7.43 -0.49 -15.65
N GLU A 73 -7.54 -0.72 -16.95
CA GLU A 73 -6.47 -1.27 -17.81
C GLU A 73 -5.16 -0.48 -17.73
N GLY A 74 -5.23 0.85 -17.63
CA GLY A 74 -4.12 1.77 -17.47
C GLY A 74 -3.55 1.87 -16.05
N MET A 75 -4.04 1.08 -15.10
CA MET A 75 -3.58 1.13 -13.70
C MET A 75 -2.09 0.75 -13.61
N PRO A 76 -1.22 1.63 -13.08
CA PRO A 76 0.20 1.37 -12.97
C PRO A 76 0.52 0.13 -12.13
N GLN A 77 1.59 -0.59 -12.47
CA GLN A 77 1.97 -1.82 -11.76
C GLN A 77 2.19 -1.62 -10.25
N HIS A 78 2.77 -0.49 -9.84
CA HIS A 78 2.95 -0.21 -8.41
C HIS A 78 1.61 -0.09 -7.67
N ALA A 79 0.58 0.46 -8.31
CA ALA A 79 -0.75 0.55 -7.76
C ALA A 79 -1.41 -0.84 -7.64
N ARG A 80 -1.28 -1.69 -8.67
CA ARG A 80 -1.77 -3.09 -8.63
C ARG A 80 -1.10 -3.91 -7.51
N LYS A 81 0.21 -3.72 -7.32
CA LYS A 81 0.94 -4.34 -6.19
C LYS A 81 0.42 -3.84 -4.85
N THR A 82 0.16 -2.54 -4.69
CA THR A 82 -0.44 -2.01 -3.46
C THR A 82 -1.81 -2.62 -3.18
N CYS A 83 -2.65 -2.85 -4.20
CA CYS A 83 -3.91 -3.58 -4.02
C CYS A 83 -3.68 -5.02 -3.52
N SER A 84 -2.64 -5.68 -4.01
CA SER A 84 -2.26 -7.04 -3.57
C SER A 84 -1.78 -7.03 -2.11
N TYR A 85 -0.99 -6.03 -1.72
CA TYR A 85 -0.59 -5.84 -0.32
C TYR A 85 -1.80 -5.59 0.58
N ALA A 86 -2.73 -4.74 0.14
CA ALA A 86 -3.95 -4.43 0.87
C ALA A 86 -4.84 -5.67 1.06
N GLN A 87 -4.96 -6.51 0.04
CA GLN A 87 -5.74 -7.75 0.11
C GLN A 87 -5.22 -8.72 1.17
N ILE A 88 -3.89 -8.85 1.28
CA ILE A 88 -3.23 -9.74 2.26
C ILE A 88 -3.25 -9.13 3.66
N ALA A 89 -2.97 -7.83 3.77
CA ALA A 89 -2.74 -7.18 5.06
C ALA A 89 -4.04 -6.71 5.73
N LEU A 90 -5.11 -6.45 4.97
CA LEU A 90 -6.35 -5.87 5.50
C LEU A 90 -7.49 -6.88 5.48
N SER A 91 -8.29 -6.89 6.54
CA SER A 91 -9.53 -7.66 6.56
C SER A 91 -10.57 -7.06 5.61
N PRO A 92 -11.52 -7.86 5.10
CA PRO A 92 -12.64 -7.38 4.30
C PRO A 92 -13.46 -6.27 4.99
N GLU A 93 -13.52 -6.25 6.33
CA GLU A 93 -14.16 -5.18 7.08
C GLU A 93 -13.44 -3.84 6.94
N VAL A 94 -12.10 -3.83 7.07
CA VAL A 94 -11.31 -2.61 6.89
C VAL A 94 -11.43 -2.09 5.46
N LEU A 95 -11.41 -2.98 4.47
CA LEU A 95 -11.59 -2.61 3.05
C LEU A 95 -12.98 -1.99 2.80
N ARG A 96 -14.04 -2.55 3.40
CA ARG A 96 -15.37 -1.95 3.34
C ARG A 96 -15.42 -0.57 3.99
N ARG A 97 -14.76 -0.36 5.13
CA ARG A 97 -14.65 0.97 5.77
C ARG A 97 -13.89 1.97 4.90
N ILE A 98 -12.85 1.52 4.19
CA ILE A 98 -12.14 2.35 3.20
C ILE A 98 -13.11 2.80 2.10
N ALA A 99 -13.96 1.89 1.61
CA ALA A 99 -14.98 2.20 0.61
C ALA A 99 -16.11 3.12 1.12
N SER A 100 -16.59 2.92 2.36
CA SER A 100 -17.76 3.62 2.94
C SER A 100 -17.48 5.05 3.39
N ARG A 101 -16.21 5.45 3.38
CA ARG A 101 -15.65 6.71 3.89
C ARG A 101 -15.39 6.80 5.39
N ASP A 102 -15.62 5.73 6.13
CA ASP A 102 -15.40 5.66 7.59
C ASP A 102 -14.01 5.13 7.97
N TYR A 103 -13.03 5.49 7.14
CA TYR A 103 -11.65 5.10 7.32
C TYR A 103 -10.74 6.32 7.24
N THR A 104 -10.03 6.55 8.34
CA THR A 104 -8.89 7.45 8.40
C THR A 104 -7.65 6.58 8.52
N ALA A 105 -6.79 6.59 7.49
CA ALA A 105 -5.54 5.86 7.54
C ALA A 105 -4.69 6.36 8.73
N PRO A 106 -4.10 5.46 9.53
CA PRO A 106 -3.18 5.86 10.58
C PRO A 106 -2.01 6.64 9.97
N ARG A 107 -1.69 7.80 10.56
CA ARG A 107 -0.54 8.60 10.14
C ARG A 107 0.71 8.04 10.82
N LEU A 108 1.60 7.47 10.03
CA LEU A 108 2.93 7.03 10.46
C LEU A 108 3.97 8.01 9.93
N SER A 109 4.83 8.51 10.81
CA SER A 109 6.04 9.21 10.39
C SER A 109 7.04 8.23 9.77
N ALA A 110 7.96 8.75 8.96
CA ALA A 110 9.05 7.93 8.40
C ALA A 110 9.88 7.27 9.50
N MET A 111 10.07 7.94 10.65
CA MET A 111 10.83 7.38 11.77
C MET A 111 10.07 6.24 12.44
N GLN A 112 8.78 6.41 12.75
CA GLN A 112 7.97 5.34 13.32
C GLN A 112 7.93 4.12 12.40
N PHE A 113 7.84 4.33 11.07
CA PHE A 113 7.93 3.23 10.12
C PHE A 113 9.28 2.51 10.19
N VAL A 114 10.40 3.23 10.24
CA VAL A 114 11.74 2.63 10.39
C VAL A 114 11.89 1.90 11.72
N GLU A 115 11.35 2.45 12.79
CA GLU A 115 11.34 1.83 14.10
C GLU A 115 10.60 0.49 14.07
N GLU A 116 9.36 0.49 13.58
CA GLU A 116 8.52 -0.70 13.53
C GLU A 116 9.04 -1.78 12.57
N THR A 117 9.68 -1.39 11.47
CA THR A 117 10.05 -2.32 10.39
C THR A 117 11.51 -2.73 10.36
N VAL A 118 12.42 -1.90 10.88
CA VAL A 118 13.87 -2.12 10.79
C VAL A 118 14.54 -2.24 12.15
N LEU A 119 14.07 -1.48 13.14
CA LEU A 119 14.71 -1.38 14.46
C LEU A 119 13.99 -2.18 15.55
N ASN A 120 12.74 -2.57 15.31
CA ASN A 120 11.97 -3.39 16.23
C ASN A 120 12.72 -4.70 16.49
N GLY A 121 12.76 -5.16 17.74
CA GLY A 121 13.54 -6.35 18.14
C GLY A 121 15.06 -6.17 18.27
N LEU A 122 15.65 -5.02 17.93
CA LEU A 122 17.07 -4.73 18.17
C LEU A 122 17.31 -4.09 19.54
N SER A 123 18.43 -4.41 20.18
CA SER A 123 18.91 -3.75 21.41
C SER A 123 19.37 -2.31 21.15
N HIS A 124 19.48 -1.50 22.20
CA HIS A 124 19.85 -0.08 22.06
C HIS A 124 21.22 0.12 21.38
N SER A 125 22.22 -0.72 21.68
CA SER A 125 23.55 -0.65 21.07
C SER A 125 23.53 -1.02 19.58
N GLU A 126 22.71 -2.01 19.20
CA GLU A 126 22.52 -2.41 17.79
C GLU A 126 21.79 -1.34 16.98
N ARG A 127 20.75 -0.73 17.56
CA ARG A 127 20.03 0.39 16.94
C ARG A 127 20.98 1.55 16.67
N LEU A 128 21.78 1.94 17.66
CA LEU A 128 22.78 2.99 17.51
C LEU A 128 23.78 2.65 16.41
N LYS A 129 24.35 1.44 16.42
CA LYS A 129 25.30 1.02 15.37
C LYS A 129 24.67 1.06 13.97
N GLN A 130 23.40 0.70 13.85
CA GLN A 130 22.70 0.64 12.58
C GLN A 130 22.32 2.03 12.05
N VAL A 131 21.75 2.90 12.89
CA VAL A 131 21.33 4.26 12.49
C VAL A 131 22.52 5.20 12.29
N SER A 132 23.61 5.00 13.04
CA SER A 132 24.85 5.80 12.92
C SER A 132 25.66 5.47 11.67
N SER A 133 25.36 4.37 10.99
CA SER A 133 26.06 3.98 9.76
C SER A 133 25.76 4.99 8.65
N THR A 134 26.80 5.56 8.05
CA THR A 134 26.67 6.43 6.85
C THR A 134 26.02 5.72 5.67
N LYS A 135 26.00 4.37 5.68
CA LYS A 135 25.37 3.53 4.66
C LYS A 135 23.91 3.21 4.95
N PHE A 136 23.40 3.52 6.16
CA PHE A 136 22.04 3.15 6.59
C PHE A 136 20.97 3.63 5.61
N ARG A 137 21.03 4.90 5.19
CA ARG A 137 20.07 5.46 4.22
C ARG A 137 20.08 4.70 2.89
N GLY A 138 21.26 4.36 2.36
CA GLY A 138 21.39 3.62 1.10
C GLY A 138 20.91 2.18 1.20
N GLN A 139 21.24 1.51 2.31
CA GLN A 139 20.82 0.14 2.60
C GLN A 139 19.30 0.06 2.81
N TYR A 140 18.73 0.99 3.57
CA TYR A 140 17.29 1.11 3.79
C TYR A 140 16.51 1.35 2.51
N LEU A 141 16.95 2.30 1.67
CA LEU A 141 16.28 2.57 0.38
C LEU A 141 16.40 1.40 -0.59
N THR A 142 17.52 0.68 -0.57
CA THR A 142 17.72 -0.53 -1.38
C THR A 142 16.78 -1.64 -0.93
N LEU A 143 16.76 -1.90 0.37
CA LEU A 143 15.88 -2.88 0.98
C LEU A 143 14.41 -2.59 0.64
N LEU A 144 13.91 -1.37 0.88
CA LEU A 144 12.52 -1.03 0.57
C LEU A 144 12.21 -1.15 -0.91
N SER A 145 13.15 -0.74 -1.78
CA SER A 145 12.95 -0.83 -3.22
C SER A 145 12.84 -2.27 -3.70
N GLU A 146 13.71 -3.16 -3.21
CA GLU A 146 13.73 -4.59 -3.53
C GLU A 146 12.49 -5.29 -2.97
N THR A 147 12.17 -5.00 -1.71
CA THR A 147 11.09 -5.63 -0.96
C THR A 147 9.72 -5.24 -1.49
N LEU A 148 9.49 -3.93 -1.70
CA LEU A 148 8.21 -3.43 -2.19
C LEU A 148 8.11 -3.50 -3.71
N LYS A 149 9.20 -3.86 -4.40
CA LYS A 149 9.34 -3.83 -5.87
C LYS A 149 8.89 -2.49 -6.47
N ILE A 150 9.27 -1.39 -5.80
CA ILE A 150 9.02 0.01 -6.19
C ILE A 150 10.39 0.65 -6.44
N SER A 151 10.55 1.47 -7.49
CA SER A 151 11.85 2.05 -7.82
C SER A 151 12.35 3.02 -6.74
N LYS A 152 13.67 3.01 -6.51
CA LYS A 152 14.36 3.94 -5.59
C LYS A 152 14.02 5.42 -5.84
N ILE A 153 13.73 5.76 -7.10
CA ILE A 153 13.40 7.13 -7.56
C ILE A 153 12.10 7.63 -6.90
N VAL A 154 11.14 6.75 -6.63
CA VAL A 154 9.87 7.11 -5.96
C VAL A 154 10.12 7.51 -4.50
N PHE A 155 11.05 6.85 -3.82
CA PHE A 155 11.43 7.17 -2.44
C PHE A 155 12.40 8.38 -2.33
N GLY A 156 13.17 8.65 -3.39
CA GLY A 156 14.16 9.73 -3.42
C GLY A 156 13.57 11.15 -3.46
N LYS A 157 12.27 11.31 -3.73
CA LYS A 157 11.57 12.61 -3.73
C LYS A 157 11.11 13.08 -2.34
N ILE A 158 11.36 12.31 -1.28
CA ILE A 158 11.03 12.71 0.09
C ILE A 158 12.09 13.73 0.56
N PRO A 159 11.71 14.99 0.86
CA PRO A 159 12.67 16.01 1.25
C PRO A 159 13.43 15.58 2.50
N ALA A 160 14.75 15.68 2.45
CA ALA A 160 15.62 15.36 3.56
C ALA A 160 15.53 16.48 4.60
N ASN A 161 14.54 16.42 5.49
CA ASN A 161 14.52 17.29 6.66
C ASN A 161 14.29 16.49 7.94
N ASN A 162 15.39 16.13 8.60
CA ASN A 162 15.56 16.24 10.05
C ASN A 162 16.95 15.76 10.46
N ARG A 163 17.91 16.69 10.56
CA ARG A 163 19.14 16.51 11.33
C ARG A 163 19.07 17.15 12.73
N ALA A 164 17.97 17.81 13.09
CA ALA A 164 17.83 18.52 14.35
C ALA A 164 17.34 17.65 15.53
N ALA A 165 16.67 16.52 15.27
CA ALA A 165 16.06 15.70 16.32
C ALA A 165 17.00 14.67 16.99
N ILE A 166 18.32 14.72 16.70
CA ILE A 166 19.31 13.76 17.24
C ILE A 166 20.13 14.40 18.38
N ARG A 167 19.75 15.58 18.87
CA ARG A 167 20.51 16.30 19.92
C ARG A 167 19.67 16.83 21.10
N SER A 168 18.44 16.34 21.30
CA SER A 168 17.62 16.66 22.47
C SER A 168 17.22 15.41 23.22
#